data_AF-A0A920P3A0-F1
#
_entry.id   AF-A0A920P3A0-F1
#
_cell.length_a   1.000
_cell.length_b   1.000
_cell.length_c   1.000
_cell.angle_alpha   90.00
_cell.angle_beta   90.00
_cell.angle_gamma   90.00
#
_symmetry.space_group_name_H-M   'P 1'
#
loop_
_entity.id
_entity.type
_entity.pdbx_description
1 polymer ?
#
loop_
_entity_poly.entity_id
_entity_poly.type
_entity_poly.pdbx_seq_one_letter_code
_entity_poly.pdbx_strand_id
1 'polypeptide(L)'
;MAEPSISPDPPIPYKRDERPVPGELEREPFLRHVGIYAYTREALNDWVALAPSQLERLESLEQLRPLEAGLKIGVAIVGPC
;
A
#
# COMPACT_ATOMS: atom_id res chain seq x y z
N MET A 1 20.25 9.11 24.19
CA MET A 1 20.09 8.50 22.85
C MET A 1 18.64 8.08 22.77
N ALA A 2 17.81 8.79 22.00
CA ALA A 2 16.39 8.49 21.87
C ALA A 2 16.22 7.44 20.76
N GLU A 3 15.64 6.30 21.11
CA GLU A 3 15.17 5.30 20.16
C GLU A 3 14.26 5.99 19.13
N PRO A 4 14.48 5.85 17.81
CA PRO A 4 13.53 6.36 16.84
C PRO A 4 12.24 5.57 17.00
N SER A 5 11.18 6.24 17.43
CA SER A 5 9.83 5.68 17.43
C SER A 5 9.43 5.41 15.98
N ILE A 6 9.70 4.19 15.51
CA ILE A 6 9.14 3.69 14.27
C ILE A 6 7.64 3.58 14.52
N SER A 7 6.90 4.59 14.11
CA SER A 7 5.44 4.48 14.00
C SER A 7 5.17 3.39 12.96
N PRO A 8 4.38 2.35 13.29
CA PRO A 8 4.06 1.33 12.31
C PRO A 8 3.36 1.98 11.11
N ASP A 9 3.75 1.60 9.90
CA ASP A 9 3.07 2.07 8.69
C ASP A 9 1.58 1.74 8.81
N PRO A 10 0.70 2.75 8.68
CA PRO A 10 -0.72 2.54 8.83
C PRO A 10 -1.22 1.57 7.76
N PRO A 11 -2.16 0.65 8.11
CA PRO A 11 -2.70 -0.28 7.15
C PRO A 11 -3.44 0.50 6.07
N ILE A 12 -3.21 0.17 4.80
CA ILE A 12 -4.04 0.66 3.70
C ILE A 12 -5.23 -0.29 3.57
N PRO A 13 -6.49 0.20 3.56
CA PRO A 13 -6.93 1.60 3.70
C PRO A 13 -6.83 2.14 5.13
N TYR A 14 -6.38 3.40 5.29
CA TYR A 14 -6.28 4.09 6.59
C TYR A 14 -7.21 5.31 6.64
N LYS A 15 -8.08 5.39 7.65
CA LYS A 15 -8.90 6.58 7.92
C LYS A 15 -8.01 7.67 8.52
N ARG A 16 -7.67 8.71 7.75
CA ARG A 16 -6.72 9.78 8.15
C ARG A 16 -7.36 10.85 9.05
N ASP A 17 -8.63 11.16 8.85
CA ASP A 17 -9.28 12.33 9.48
C ASP A 17 -9.92 12.04 10.85
N GLU A 18 -10.23 10.78 11.12
CA GLU A 18 -10.90 10.37 12.36
C GLU A 18 -10.27 9.08 12.90
N ARG A 19 -9.97 9.05 14.20
CA ARG A 19 -9.59 7.82 14.88
C ARG A 19 -10.78 6.86 14.78
N PRO A 20 -10.63 5.67 14.17
CA PRO A 20 -11.76 4.76 13.99
C PRO A 20 -12.36 4.43 15.36
N VAL A 21 -13.69 4.52 15.48
CA VAL A 21 -14.34 4.05 16.71
C VAL A 21 -14.26 2.51 16.75
N PRO A 22 -14.10 1.90 17.95
CA PRO A 22 -14.13 0.44 18.06
C PRO A 22 -15.38 -0.14 17.39
N GLY A 23 -15.21 -1.07 16.45
CA GLY A 23 -16.31 -1.66 15.67
C GLY A 23 -16.68 -0.94 14.36
N GLU A 24 -16.07 0.18 14.01
CA GLU A 24 -16.33 0.87 12.73
C GLU A 24 -15.69 0.14 11.54
N LEU A 25 -14.45 -0.30 11.71
CA LEU A 25 -13.72 -1.13 10.75
C LEU A 25 -14.31 -2.55 10.62
N GLU A 26 -15.19 -2.94 11.54
CA GLU A 26 -15.87 -4.24 11.53
C GLU A 26 -17.17 -4.23 10.69
N ARG A 27 -17.69 -3.04 10.34
CA ARG A 27 -18.95 -2.88 9.60
C ARG A 27 -18.78 -2.95 8.10
N GLU A 28 -17.58 -2.68 7.59
CA GLU A 28 -17.26 -2.67 6.16
C GLU A 28 -16.04 -3.59 5.92
N PRO A 29 -16.00 -4.36 4.82
CA PRO A 29 -14.89 -5.28 4.56
C PRO A 29 -13.65 -4.50 4.10
N PHE A 30 -12.90 -3.95 5.04
CA PHE A 30 -11.58 -3.37 4.76
C PHE A 30 -10.58 -4.49 4.45
N LEU A 31 -10.01 -4.48 3.25
CA LEU A 31 -8.92 -5.38 2.89
C LEU A 31 -7.59 -4.72 3.23
N ARG A 32 -6.88 -5.28 4.19
CA ARG A 32 -5.51 -4.84 4.51
C ARG A 32 -4.55 -5.31 3.43
N HIS A 33 -3.77 -4.39 2.88
CA HIS A 33 -2.66 -4.75 1.99
C HIS A 33 -1.56 -5.54 2.72
N VAL A 34 -1.08 -6.61 2.10
CA VAL A 34 0.07 -7.40 2.56
C VAL A 34 1.21 -7.18 1.57
N GLY A 35 2.38 -6.77 2.06
CA GLY A 35 3.55 -6.39 1.26
C GLY A 35 4.27 -7.56 0.58
N ILE A 36 3.54 -8.50 -0.03
CA ILE A 36 4.08 -9.59 -0.83
C ILE A 36 3.74 -9.29 -2.29
N TYR A 37 4.76 -9.33 -3.14
CA TYR A 37 4.63 -9.00 -4.55
C TYR A 37 5.24 -10.10 -5.42
N ALA A 38 4.61 -10.34 -6.57
CA ALA A 38 5.15 -11.17 -7.65
C ALA A 38 5.12 -10.33 -8.93
N TYR A 39 6.20 -10.42 -9.71
CA TYR A 39 6.39 -9.63 -10.92
C TYR A 39 7.02 -10.48 -12.01
N THR A 40 6.70 -10.15 -13.26
CA THR A 40 7.54 -10.60 -14.39
C THR A 40 8.80 -9.75 -14.44
N ARG A 41 9.84 -10.26 -15.10
CA ARG A 41 11.09 -9.52 -15.25
C ARG A 41 10.89 -8.21 -16.01
N GLU A 42 10.07 -8.24 -17.04
CA GLU A 42 9.74 -7.10 -17.89
C GLU A 42 9.04 -6.01 -17.07
N ALA A 43 7.98 -6.38 -16.33
CA ALA A 43 7.23 -5.44 -15.50
C ALA A 43 8.07 -4.80 -14.40
N LEU A 44 8.98 -5.57 -13.78
CA LEU A 44 9.90 -5.01 -12.78
C LEU A 44 10.86 -4.00 -13.39
N ASN A 45 11.45 -4.32 -14.55
CA ASN A 45 12.36 -3.40 -15.24
C ASN A 45 11.66 -2.09 -15.62
N ASP A 46 10.44 -2.18 -16.13
CA ASP A 46 9.63 -1.01 -16.45
C ASP A 46 9.33 -0.18 -15.20
N TRP A 47 8.93 -0.82 -14.10
CA TRP A 47 8.63 -0.14 -12.84
C TRP A 47 9.83 0.62 -12.27
N VAL A 48 11.00 -0.03 -12.16
CA VAL A 48 12.18 0.62 -11.56
C VAL A 48 12.77 1.74 -12.42
N ALA A 49 12.44 1.78 -13.71
CA ALA A 49 12.83 2.85 -14.62
C ALA A 49 11.95 4.12 -14.51
N LEU A 50 10.80 4.03 -13.83
CA LEU A 50 9.89 5.16 -13.64
C LEU A 50 10.46 6.15 -12.61
N ALA A 51 10.31 7.44 -12.89
CA ALA A 51 10.54 8.48 -11.90
C ALA A 51 9.52 8.36 -10.75
N PRO A 52 9.87 8.80 -9.53
CA PRO A 52 8.92 8.81 -8.42
C PRO A 52 7.65 9.58 -8.77
N SER A 53 6.50 8.97 -8.49
CA SER A 53 5.22 9.55 -8.89
C SER A 53 4.70 10.58 -7.88
N GLN A 54 3.69 11.36 -8.25
CA GLN A 54 3.16 12.37 -7.34
C GLN A 54 2.44 11.70 -6.16
N LEU A 55 1.63 10.68 -6.41
CA LEU A 55 0.91 9.97 -5.35
C LEU A 55 1.84 9.19 -4.45
N GLU A 56 2.90 8.59 -5.01
CA GLU A 56 3.95 7.93 -4.21
C GLU A 56 4.51 8.88 -3.15
N ARG A 57 4.81 10.14 -3.51
CA ARG A 57 5.36 11.12 -2.55
C ARG A 57 4.32 11.61 -1.54
N LEU A 58 3.06 11.75 -1.96
CA LEU A 58 1.97 12.22 -1.09
C LEU A 58 1.54 11.17 -0.07
N GLU A 59 1.60 9.90 -0.45
CA GLU A 59 1.13 8.79 0.37
C GLU A 59 2.26 7.94 0.96
N SER A 60 3.49 8.17 0.52
CA SER A 60 4.66 7.34 0.83
C SER A 60 4.46 5.87 0.42
N LEU A 61 3.80 5.66 -0.72
CA LEU A 61 3.41 4.33 -1.24
C LEU A 61 4.01 4.05 -2.62
N GLU A 62 5.05 3.23 -2.66
CA GLU A 62 5.79 2.91 -3.89
C GLU A 62 4.92 2.21 -4.93
N GLN A 63 3.93 1.40 -4.52
CA GLN A 63 3.03 0.70 -5.44
C GLN A 63 2.13 1.64 -6.26
N LEU A 64 2.04 2.93 -5.91
CA LEU A 64 1.30 3.92 -6.69
C LEU A 64 2.05 4.36 -7.95
N ARG A 65 3.39 4.29 -7.95
CA ARG A 65 4.22 4.65 -9.12
C ARG A 65 3.85 3.88 -10.40
N PRO A 66 3.82 2.53 -10.38
CA PRO A 66 3.45 1.77 -11.57
C PRO A 66 1.97 1.97 -11.94
N LEU A 67 1.09 2.17 -10.96
CA LEU A 67 -0.34 2.45 -11.22
C LEU A 67 -0.54 3.78 -11.97
N GLU A 68 0.15 4.85 -11.55
CA GLU A 68 0.12 6.14 -12.26
C GLU A 68 0.72 6.05 -13.67
N ALA A 69 1.69 5.17 -13.89
CA ALA A 69 2.28 4.91 -15.21
C ALA A 69 1.44 3.96 -16.09
N GLY A 70 0.28 3.48 -15.60
CA GLY A 70 -0.64 2.63 -16.35
C GLY A 70 -0.33 1.13 -16.31
N LEU A 71 0.63 0.69 -15.48
CA LEU A 71 0.84 -0.74 -15.22
C LEU A 71 -0.32 -1.26 -14.36
N LYS A 72 -0.66 -2.54 -14.55
CA LYS A 72 -1.73 -3.21 -13.81
C LYS A 72 -1.15 -3.98 -12.64
N ILE A 73 -1.78 -3.85 -11.47
CA ILE A 73 -1.47 -4.66 -10.28
C ILE A 73 -2.66 -5.60 -10.03
N GLY A 74 -2.40 -6.91 -10.02
CA GLY A 74 -3.35 -7.90 -9.55
C GLY A 74 -3.29 -8.03 -8.03
N VAL A 75 -4.45 -8.28 -7.39
CA VAL A 75 -4.55 -8.52 -5.95
C VAL A 75 -5.30 -9.82 -5.68
N ALA A 76 -4.90 -10.53 -4.63
CA ALA A 76 -5.55 -11.76 -4.18
C ALA A 76 -5.76 -11.69 -2.67
N ILE A 77 -6.90 -12.22 -2.20
CA ILE A 77 -7.18 -12.34 -0.77
C ILE A 77 -6.35 -13.49 -0.22
N VAL A 78 -5.59 -13.21 0.83
CA VAL A 78 -4.82 -14.20 1.59
C VAL A 78 -5.42 -14.30 2.99
N GLY A 79 -5.97 -15.47 3.32
CA GLY A 79 -6.65 -15.73 4.58
C GLY A 79 -6.92 -17.23 4.75
N PRO A 80 -7.21 -17.70 5.97
CA PRO A 80 -7.51 -19.11 6.20
C PRO A 80 -8.75 -19.53 5.41
N CYS A 81 -8.65 -20.68 4.75
CA CYS A 81 -9.75 -21.37 4.09
C CYS A 81 -10.81 -21.84 5.09
#